data_AF-A0A501XSP4-F1
#
_entry.id   AF-A0A501XSP4-F1
#
_cell.length_a   1.000
_cell.length_b   1.000
_cell.length_c   1.000
_cell.angle_alpha   90.00
_cell.angle_beta   90.00
_cell.angle_gamma   90.00
#
_symmetry.space_group_name_H-M   'P 1'
#
loop_
_entity.id
_entity.type
_entity.pdbx_description
1 polymer ?
#
loop_
_entity_poly.entity_id
_entity_poly.type
_entity_poly.pdbx_seq_one_letter_code
_entity_poly.pdbx_strand_id
1 'polypeptide(L)'
;MLTAKCIGCGCTDEHACVENGQPCHWLRVNRVEGVGVCSSCPDALDQFVSTGQEQTTTQEHYRNSPEWKDFSSRIGNALCGGRGKGE
;
A
#
# COMPACT_ATOMS: atom_id res chain seq x y z
N MET A 1 14.08 15.77 0.52
CA MET A 1 12.71 15.54 -0.01
C MET A 1 12.86 14.65 -1.23
N LEU A 2 12.09 13.57 -1.34
CA LEU A 2 12.14 12.72 -2.53
C LEU A 2 11.30 13.37 -3.63
N THR A 3 11.91 13.63 -4.79
CA THR A 3 11.18 14.10 -5.97
C THR A 3 10.38 12.94 -6.53
N ALA A 4 9.06 13.08 -6.55
CA ALA A 4 8.20 12.07 -7.12
C ALA A 4 8.41 11.99 -8.64
N LYS A 5 8.62 10.77 -9.14
CA LYS A 5 8.83 10.51 -10.57
C LYS A 5 7.72 9.64 -11.13
N CYS A 6 7.20 10.00 -12.30
CA CYS A 6 6.23 9.16 -12.98
C CYS A 6 6.88 7.87 -13.48
N ILE A 7 6.29 6.71 -13.17
CA ILE A 7 6.82 5.41 -13.63
C ILE A 7 6.59 5.15 -15.12
N GLY A 8 5.64 5.84 -15.75
CA GLY A 8 5.38 5.74 -17.19
C GLY A 8 6.18 6.76 -17.98
N CYS A 9 5.92 8.05 -17.76
CA CYS A 9 6.49 9.16 -18.52
C CYS A 9 7.81 9.71 -17.95
N GLY A 10 8.16 9.38 -16.70
CA GLY A 10 9.35 9.93 -16.04
C GLY A 10 9.22 11.39 -15.59
N CYS A 11 8.05 12.02 -15.76
CA CYS A 11 7.83 13.41 -15.38
C CYS A 11 7.98 13.62 -13.85
N THR A 12 8.26 14.86 -13.48
CA THR A 12 8.43 15.30 -12.07
C THR A 12 7.67 16.60 -11.85
N ASP A 13 7.56 17.07 -10.60
CA ASP A 13 6.92 18.36 -10.28
C ASP A 13 7.53 19.55 -11.05
N GLU A 14 8.81 19.47 -11.42
CA GLU A 14 9.52 20.54 -12.14
C GLU A 14 9.58 20.31 -13.67
N HIS A 15 9.34 19.07 -14.11
CA HIS A 15 9.34 18.68 -15.53
C HIS A 15 8.10 17.87 -15.85
N ALA A 16 6.99 18.57 -16.05
CA ALA A 16 5.73 17.97 -16.50
C ALA A 16 5.79 17.66 -18.01
N CYS A 17 5.19 16.53 -18.40
CA CYS A 17 4.92 16.25 -19.81
C CYS A 17 3.90 17.25 -20.35
N VAL A 18 4.01 17.59 -21.63
CA VAL A 18 3.01 18.40 -22.31
C VAL A 18 2.19 17.47 -23.19
N GLU A 19 0.93 17.25 -22.81
CA GLU A 19 -0.03 16.49 -23.59
C GLU A 19 -1.03 17.46 -24.22
N ASN A 20 -1.16 17.42 -25.54
CA ASN A 20 -2.13 18.24 -26.27
C ASN A 20 -2.05 19.76 -25.97
N GLY A 21 -0.84 20.26 -25.69
CA GLY A 21 -0.59 21.67 -25.33
C GLY A 21 -0.85 22.04 -23.88
N GLN A 22 -1.27 21.09 -23.02
CA GLN A 22 -1.44 21.30 -21.59
C GLN A 22 -0.41 20.49 -20.78
N PRO A 23 0.13 21.05 -19.68
CA PRO A 23 0.99 20.30 -18.77
C PRO A 23 0.19 19.18 -18.11
N CYS A 24 0.79 18.00 -18.03
CA CYS A 24 0.21 16.87 -17.30
C CYS A 24 0.17 17.17 -15.80
N HIS A 25 -0.75 16.53 -15.10
CA HIS A 25 -0.84 16.62 -13.64
C HIS A 25 -0.74 15.23 -13.01
N TRP A 26 -0.43 15.17 -11.72
CA TRP A 26 -0.39 13.92 -10.98
C TRP A 26 -1.79 13.34 -10.81
N LEU A 27 -2.04 12.14 -11.32
CA LEU A 27 -3.26 11.38 -11.02
C LEU A 27 -3.13 10.65 -9.68
N ARG A 28 -1.97 10.02 -9.46
CA ARG A 28 -1.61 9.35 -8.21
C ARG A 28 -0.13 9.58 -7.94
N VAL A 29 0.20 9.91 -6.69
CA VAL A 29 1.60 10.10 -6.29
C VAL A 29 1.81 9.59 -4.88
N ASN A 30 2.89 8.83 -4.69
CA ASN A 30 3.39 8.42 -3.40
C ASN A 30 4.71 9.12 -3.13
N ARG A 31 4.65 10.20 -2.34
CA ARG A 31 5.82 11.01 -1.98
C ARG A 31 6.73 10.31 -0.97
N VAL A 32 6.26 9.26 -0.31
CA VAL A 32 7.06 8.45 0.62
C VAL A 32 8.08 7.62 -0.17
N GLU A 33 7.61 7.00 -1.24
CA GLU A 33 8.43 6.15 -2.12
C GLU A 33 9.07 6.93 -3.29
N GLY A 34 8.68 8.20 -3.50
CA GLY A 34 9.19 9.03 -4.60
C GLY A 34 8.69 8.59 -5.99
N VAL A 35 7.53 7.92 -6.05
CA VAL A 35 6.97 7.39 -7.30
C VAL A 35 5.53 7.83 -7.50
N GLY A 36 5.10 7.99 -8.75
CA GLY A 36 3.73 8.37 -9.08
C GLY A 36 3.36 8.06 -10.53
N VAL A 37 2.19 8.53 -10.93
CA VAL A 37 1.64 8.40 -12.28
C VAL A 37 0.99 9.72 -12.72
N CYS A 38 1.40 10.17 -13.90
CA CYS A 38 0.96 11.39 -14.58
C CYS A 38 -0.33 11.15 -15.39
N SER A 39 -1.11 12.21 -15.66
CA SER A 39 -2.34 12.11 -16.48
C SER A 39 -2.10 11.58 -17.89
N SER A 40 -0.87 11.71 -18.39
CA SER A 40 -0.46 11.22 -19.70
C SER A 40 -0.11 9.73 -19.73
N CYS A 41 -0.09 9.05 -18.57
CA CYS A 41 0.16 7.62 -18.46
C CYS A 41 -0.96 6.90 -17.71
N PRO A 42 -2.20 6.87 -18.24
CA PRO A 42 -3.29 6.15 -17.60
C PRO A 42 -3.04 4.63 -17.55
N ASP A 43 -2.27 4.08 -18.48
CA ASP A 43 -1.92 2.65 -18.50
C ASP A 43 -1.04 2.25 -17.29
N ALA A 44 -0.09 3.12 -16.93
CA ALA A 44 0.74 2.92 -15.76
C ALA A 44 -0.03 3.11 -14.43
N LEU A 45 -1.19 3.78 -14.47
CA LEU A 45 -2.02 4.01 -13.28
C LEU A 45 -2.61 2.71 -12.76
N ASP A 46 -3.08 1.84 -13.66
CA ASP A 46 -3.70 0.56 -13.29
C ASP A 46 -2.70 -0.36 -12.55
N GLN A 47 -1.47 -0.40 -13.04
CA GLN A 47 -0.36 -1.12 -12.41
C GLN A 47 0.04 -0.50 -11.06
N PHE A 48 -0.01 0.82 -10.94
CA PHE A 48 0.31 1.54 -9.71
C PHE A 48 -0.76 1.36 -8.62
N VAL A 49 -2.03 1.29 -9.00
CA VAL A 49 -3.13 1.03 -8.06
C VAL A 49 -3.04 -0.40 -7.52
N SER A 50 -2.70 -1.36 -8.38
CA SER A 50 -2.52 -2.77 -8.00
C SER A 50 -1.39 -2.93 -6.97
N THR A 51 -0.24 -2.29 -7.21
CA THR A 51 0.90 -2.31 -6.28
C THR A 51 0.67 -1.58 -4.96
N GLY A 52 -0.28 -0.63 -4.90
CA GLY A 52 -0.67 0.07 -3.67
C GLY A 52 -1.57 -0.75 -2.72
N GLN A 53 -2.21 -1.81 -3.20
CA GLN A 53 -3.08 -2.68 -2.39
C GLN A 53 -2.34 -3.92 -1.86
N GLU A 54 -1.22 -4.32 -2.48
CA GLU A 54 -0.49 -5.54 -2.14
C GLU A 54 0.38 -5.45 -0.88
N GLN A 55 0.42 -4.30 -0.19
CA GLN A 55 0.98 -4.25 1.18
C GLN A 55 0.10 -4.95 2.22
N THR A 56 -1.08 -5.47 1.85
CA THR A 56 -1.87 -6.36 2.71
C THR A 56 -1.57 -7.86 2.49
N THR A 57 -0.68 -8.25 1.58
CA THR A 57 -0.39 -9.69 1.37
C THR A 57 0.63 -10.26 2.35
N THR A 58 1.36 -9.43 3.10
CA THR A 58 2.18 -9.93 4.23
C THR A 58 1.33 -10.17 5.49
N GLN A 59 0.18 -9.49 5.60
CA GLN A 59 -0.74 -9.63 6.73
C GLN A 59 -1.56 -10.92 6.64
N GLU A 60 -2.03 -11.27 5.43
CA GLU A 60 -2.81 -12.50 5.20
C GLU A 60 -1.96 -13.77 5.36
N HIS A 61 -0.70 -13.74 4.91
CA HIS A 61 0.23 -14.85 5.11
C HIS A 61 0.64 -15.05 6.58
N TYR A 62 0.82 -13.96 7.35
CA TYR A 62 1.09 -14.07 8.79
C TYR A 62 -0.15 -14.56 9.57
N ARG A 63 -1.35 -14.10 9.19
CA ARG A 63 -2.62 -14.53 9.82
C ARG A 63 -2.91 -16.03 9.66
N ASN A 64 -2.42 -16.67 8.59
CA ASN A 64 -2.57 -18.11 8.39
C ASN A 64 -1.42 -18.94 9.00
N SER A 65 -0.38 -18.30 9.54
CA SER A 65 0.75 -19.00 10.15
C SER A 65 0.34 -19.69 11.46
N PRO A 66 0.78 -20.93 11.72
CA PRO A 66 0.51 -21.63 12.98
C PRO A 66 0.99 -20.85 14.22
N GLU A 67 2.04 -20.03 14.07
CA GLU A 67 2.57 -19.14 15.11
C GLU A 67 1.50 -18.11 15.58
N TRP A 68 0.68 -17.59 14.66
CA TRP A 68 -0.40 -16.65 14.98
C TRP A 68 -1.55 -17.30 15.77
N LYS A 69 -1.82 -18.58 15.52
CA LYS A 69 -2.85 -19.34 16.24
C LYS A 69 -2.45 -19.60 17.71
N ASP A 70 -1.17 -19.85 17.98
CA ASP A 70 -0.65 -19.96 19.36
C ASP A 70 -0.68 -18.60 20.07
N PHE A 71 -0.21 -17.55 19.39
CA PHE A 71 -0.22 -16.19 19.93
C PHE A 71 -1.64 -15.70 20.27
N SER A 72 -2.61 -15.83 19.36
CA SER A 72 -4.00 -15.45 19.59
C SER A 72 -4.65 -16.28 20.71
N SER A 73 -4.32 -17.57 20.82
CA SER A 73 -4.77 -18.41 21.93
C SER A 73 -4.22 -17.91 23.27
N ARG A 74 -2.95 -17.51 23.33
CA ARG A 74 -2.32 -16.99 24.56
C ARG A 74 -2.89 -15.63 24.97
N ILE A 75 -3.17 -14.75 24.02
CA ILE A 75 -3.81 -13.44 24.30
C ILE A 75 -5.29 -13.62 24.69
N GLY A 76 -6.04 -14.49 24.01
CA GLY A 76 -7.43 -14.82 24.37
C GLY A 76 -7.56 -15.43 25.77
N ASN A 77 -6.59 -16.27 26.15
CA ASN A 77 -6.54 -16.88 27.48
C ASN A 77 -6.05 -15.90 28.58
N ALA A 78 -5.39 -14.80 28.21
CA ALA A 78 -4.98 -13.74 29.13
C ALA A 78 -6.08 -12.70 29.40
N LEU A 79 -7.06 -12.55 28.50
CA LEU A 79 -8.19 -11.63 28.67
C LEU A 79 -9.40 -12.26 29.37
N CYS A 80 -9.48 -13.59 29.42
CA CYS A 80 -10.47 -14.30 30.23
C CYS A 80 -9.94 -14.56 31.64
N GLY A 81 -9.96 -13.51 32.45
CA GLY A 81 -9.97 -13.65 33.90
C GLY A 81 -11.15 -14.52 34.34
N GLY A 82 -10.80 -15.64 34.96
CA GLY A 82 -11.60 -16.52 35.84
C GLY A 82 -13.13 -16.43 35.81
N ARG A 83 -13.77 -17.51 35.36
CA ARG A 83 -15.00 -17.97 36.00
C ARG A 83 -14.92 -19.48 36.19
N GLY A 84 -14.64 -19.87 37.43
CA GLY A 84 -14.28 -21.23 37.82
C GLY A 84 -15.46 -22.19 37.95
N LYS A 85 -15.04 -23.43 38.30
CA LYS A 85 -15.79 -24.60 38.79
C LYS A 85 -16.76 -25.22 37.77
N GLY A 86 -16.63 -26.48 37.36
CA GLY A 86 -16.19 -27.66 38.11
C GLY A 86 -17.39 -28.26 38.84
N GLU A 87 -17.66 -29.53 38.51
CA GLU A 87 -18.73 -30.44 38.98
C GLU A 87 -19.98 -30.50 38.10
#